data_AF-A0A0G1LMS9-F1
#
_entry.id   AF-A0A0G1LMS9-F1
#
_cell.length_a   1.000
_cell.length_b   1.000
_cell.length_c   1.000
_cell.angle_alpha   90.00
_cell.angle_beta   90.00
_cell.angle_gamma   90.00
#
_symmetry.space_group_name_H-M   'P 1'
#
loop_
_entity.id
_entity.type
_entity.pdbx_description
1 polymer ?
#
loop_
_entity_poly.entity_id
_entity_poly.type
_entity_poly.pdbx_seq_one_letter_code
_entity_poly.pdbx_strand_id
1 'polypeptide(L)'
;FPEIVDIKFTANMEEDLDKIAEGKRKWQGVIEAFYRPFAERLEQKYKEVSKKEFIKDEKTDEVCDKCGKPMIIKTGRFGKFLACTGFPDCKNTKSLKKNVGLSDENGVRMKCPKCTEGEVIRRRTKRGRFFYGCSRWPDCDFASWQKPKTESEEAEEASTDSVI
;
A
#
# COMPACT_ATOMS: atom_id res chain seq x y z
N PHE A 1 -8.53 -8.33 16.07
CA PHE A 1 -9.85 -8.51 16.69
C PHE A 1 -10.84 -8.99 15.63
N PRO A 2 -10.86 -10.29 15.30
CA PRO A 2 -11.64 -10.81 14.17
C PRO A 2 -13.13 -10.51 14.27
N GLU A 3 -13.71 -10.65 15.47
CA GLU A 3 -15.14 -10.41 15.73
C GLU A 3 -15.58 -8.95 15.54
N ILE A 4 -14.67 -7.98 15.56
CA ILE A 4 -14.98 -6.54 15.41
C ILE A 4 -14.72 -6.05 13.99
N VAL A 5 -13.87 -6.75 13.25
CA VAL A 5 -13.51 -6.42 11.85
C VAL A 5 -14.34 -7.23 10.86
N ASP A 6 -15.25 -8.08 11.35
CA ASP A 6 -16.14 -8.89 10.52
C ASP A 6 -17.30 -8.07 9.94
N ILE A 7 -17.76 -8.45 8.76
CA ILE A 7 -18.87 -7.80 8.05
C ILE A 7 -20.16 -7.89 8.87
N LYS A 8 -20.38 -9.01 9.57
CA LYS A 8 -21.56 -9.21 10.42
C LYS A 8 -21.60 -8.23 11.59
N PHE A 9 -20.42 -7.84 12.13
CA PHE A 9 -20.35 -6.85 13.19
C PHE A 9 -20.83 -5.48 12.70
N THR A 10 -20.35 -5.05 11.54
CA THR A 10 -20.80 -3.81 10.90
C THR A 10 -22.31 -3.84 10.67
N ALA A 11 -22.85 -4.93 10.11
CA ALA A 11 -24.29 -5.05 9.87
C ALA A 11 -25.12 -4.93 11.17
N ASN A 12 -24.73 -5.63 12.23
CA ASN A 12 -25.44 -5.58 13.52
C ASN A 12 -25.35 -4.19 14.19
N MET A 13 -24.21 -3.50 14.04
CA MET A 13 -24.04 -2.15 14.57
C MET A 13 -24.97 -1.16 13.86
N GLU A 14 -25.06 -1.20 12.53
CA GLU A 14 -25.96 -0.35 11.76
C GLU A 14 -27.43 -0.59 12.16
N GLU A 15 -27.86 -1.84 12.30
CA GLU A 15 -29.22 -2.15 12.79
C GLU A 15 -29.49 -1.59 14.20
N ASP A 16 -28.47 -1.60 15.08
CA ASP A 16 -28.59 -1.05 16.42
C ASP A 16 -28.66 0.48 16.41
N LEU A 17 -27.95 1.13 15.48
CA LEU A 17 -28.02 2.57 15.25
C LEU A 17 -29.38 2.98 14.68
N ASP A 18 -29.95 2.20 13.76
CA ASP A 18 -31.31 2.41 13.24
C ASP A 18 -32.35 2.33 14.35
N LYS A 19 -32.27 1.32 15.23
CA LYS A 19 -33.17 1.18 16.39
C LYS A 19 -33.05 2.35 17.36
N ILE A 20 -31.86 2.97 17.48
CA ILE A 20 -31.67 4.20 18.28
C ILE A 20 -32.34 5.38 17.59
N ALA A 21 -32.16 5.54 16.28
CA ALA A 21 -32.76 6.61 15.50
C ALA A 21 -34.30 6.58 15.55
N GLU A 22 -34.88 5.38 15.54
CA GLU A 22 -36.33 5.15 15.70
C GLU A 22 -36.82 5.31 17.16
N GLY A 23 -35.92 5.55 18.12
CA GLY A 23 -36.25 5.66 19.55
C GLY A 23 -36.59 4.34 20.24
N LYS A 24 -36.41 3.19 19.57
CA LYS A 24 -36.70 1.85 20.10
C LYS A 24 -35.62 1.36 21.08
N ARG A 25 -34.44 1.97 21.10
CA ARG A 25 -33.33 1.60 21.98
C ARG A 25 -32.56 2.81 22.48
N LYS A 26 -32.01 2.71 23.71
CA LYS A 26 -31.13 3.74 24.28
C LYS A 26 -29.68 3.51 23.84
N TRP A 27 -29.04 4.55 23.32
CA TRP A 27 -27.66 4.47 22.80
C TRP A 27 -26.63 4.07 23.87
N GLN A 28 -26.80 4.51 25.12
CA GLN A 28 -25.87 4.18 26.21
C GLN A 28 -25.73 2.67 26.40
N GLY A 29 -26.85 1.93 26.33
CA GLY A 29 -26.84 0.47 26.50
C GLY A 29 -26.15 -0.26 25.34
N VAL A 30 -26.24 0.27 24.11
CA VAL A 30 -25.54 -0.29 22.94
C VAL A 30 -24.04 -0.10 23.08
N ILE A 31 -23.61 1.13 23.40
CA ILE A 31 -22.19 1.47 23.57
C ILE A 31 -21.59 0.70 24.75
N GLU A 32 -22.30 0.60 25.88
CA GLU A 32 -21.83 -0.14 27.05
C GLU A 32 -21.67 -1.64 26.77
N ALA A 33 -22.63 -2.24 26.06
CA ALA A 33 -22.57 -3.65 25.67
C ALA A 33 -21.39 -3.95 24.73
N PHE A 34 -21.02 -3.00 23.86
CA PHE A 34 -19.84 -3.13 23.00
C PHE A 34 -18.53 -2.88 23.75
N TYR A 35 -18.46 -1.80 24.51
CA TYR A 35 -17.19 -1.29 25.04
C TYR A 35 -16.64 -2.13 26.19
N ARG A 36 -17.50 -2.66 27.08
CA ARG A 36 -17.04 -3.47 28.23
C ARG A 36 -16.25 -4.72 27.78
N PRO A 37 -16.78 -5.60 26.90
CA PRO A 37 -16.01 -6.75 26.43
C PRO A 37 -14.79 -6.36 25.60
N PHE A 38 -14.88 -5.26 24.84
CA PHE A 38 -13.76 -4.78 24.03
C PHE A 38 -12.59 -4.29 24.89
N ALA A 39 -12.85 -3.55 25.96
CA ALA A 39 -11.82 -3.05 26.87
C ALA A 39 -11.05 -4.20 27.53
N GLU A 40 -11.75 -5.23 28.01
CA GLU A 40 -11.12 -6.42 28.58
C GLU A 40 -10.22 -7.14 27.57
N ARG A 41 -10.72 -7.34 26.34
CA ARG A 41 -9.94 -7.96 25.26
C ARG A 41 -8.74 -7.11 24.84
N LEU A 42 -8.87 -5.78 24.85
CA LEU A 42 -7.76 -4.88 24.59
C LEU A 42 -6.66 -5.06 25.64
N GLU A 43 -6.99 -5.04 26.92
CA GLU A 43 -6.02 -5.22 28.00
C GLU A 43 -5.30 -6.56 27.93
N GLN A 44 -6.03 -7.64 27.63
CA GLN A 44 -5.44 -8.96 27.40
C GLN A 44 -4.46 -8.93 26.23
N LYS A 45 -4.87 -8.35 25.09
CA LYS A 45 -4.00 -8.26 23.90
C LYS A 45 -2.78 -7.37 24.12
N TYR A 46 -2.87 -6.30 24.90
CA TYR A 46 -1.69 -5.51 25.27
C TYR A 46 -0.68 -6.29 26.12
N LYS A 47 -1.13 -7.25 26.93
CA LYS A 47 -0.26 -8.11 27.75
C LYS A 47 0.35 -9.25 26.93
N GLU A 48 -0.44 -9.87 26.06
CA GLU A 48 -0.01 -11.00 25.23
C GLU A 48 0.95 -10.59 24.11
N VAL A 49 0.69 -9.44 23.47
CA VAL A 49 1.40 -9.02 22.27
C VAL A 49 2.49 -8.03 22.62
N SER A 50 3.74 -8.45 22.51
CA SER A 50 4.86 -7.51 22.50
C SER A 50 4.93 -6.83 21.12
N LYS A 51 5.06 -5.49 21.10
CA LYS A 51 5.16 -4.67 19.87
C LYS A 51 6.27 -5.14 18.89
N LYS A 52 7.23 -5.92 19.37
CA LYS A 52 8.33 -6.50 18.60
C LYS A 52 7.90 -7.63 17.66
N GLU A 53 6.80 -8.33 17.92
CA GLU A 53 6.38 -9.48 17.10
C GLU A 53 5.63 -9.08 15.82
N PHE A 54 4.96 -7.92 15.83
CA PHE A 54 4.19 -7.43 14.68
C PHE A 54 5.03 -6.71 13.63
N ILE A 55 6.22 -6.25 14.02
CA ILE A 55 7.18 -5.63 13.10
C ILE A 55 8.23 -6.69 12.78
N LYS A 56 7.86 -7.68 11.97
CA LYS A 56 8.86 -8.50 11.27
C LYS A 56 9.52 -7.59 10.24
N ASP A 57 10.54 -6.85 10.69
CA ASP A 57 11.41 -6.08 9.82
C ASP A 57 12.03 -7.08 8.83
N GLU A 58 11.55 -7.07 7.58
CA GLU A 58 12.15 -7.88 6.50
C GLU A 58 13.58 -7.36 6.31
N LYS A 59 14.56 -8.19 6.67
CA LYS A 59 15.98 -7.87 6.48
C LYS A 59 16.28 -7.83 4.99
N THR A 60 17.11 -6.87 4.59
CA THR A 60 17.58 -6.73 3.21
C THR A 60 19.09 -6.74 3.17
N ASP A 61 19.64 -7.13 2.02
CA ASP A 61 21.09 -7.09 1.77
C ASP A 61 21.60 -5.67 1.46
N GLU A 62 20.71 -4.68 1.44
CA GLU A 62 21.02 -3.28 1.18
C GLU A 62 21.75 -2.63 2.37
N VAL A 63 22.88 -1.99 2.07
CA VAL A 63 23.70 -1.28 3.06
C VAL A 63 23.39 0.22 3.01
N CYS A 64 23.35 0.84 4.18
CA CYS A 64 23.13 2.28 4.28
C CYS A 64 24.37 3.07 3.85
N ASP A 65 24.25 3.88 2.80
CA ASP A 65 25.34 4.72 2.26
C ASP A 65 25.94 5.72 3.26
N LYS A 66 25.21 6.07 4.33
CA LYS A 66 25.64 7.06 5.32
C LYS A 66 26.42 6.47 6.50
N CYS A 67 26.20 5.20 6.83
CA CYS A 67 26.76 4.62 8.06
C CYS A 67 27.22 3.17 7.93
N GLY A 68 27.07 2.55 6.76
CA GLY A 68 27.50 1.17 6.51
C GLY A 68 26.68 0.08 7.23
N LYS A 69 25.64 0.45 8.00
CA LYS A 69 24.75 -0.52 8.66
C LYS A 69 23.71 -1.09 7.68
N PRO A 70 23.23 -2.33 7.89
CA PRO A 70 22.20 -2.92 7.04
C PRO A 70 20.89 -2.13 7.11
N MET A 71 20.13 -2.19 6.03
CA MET A 71 18.78 -1.61 5.94
C MET A 71 17.70 -2.69 6.12
N ILE A 72 16.54 -2.26 6.59
CA ILE A 72 15.37 -3.09 6.85
C ILE A 72 14.14 -2.47 6.19
N ILE A 73 13.18 -3.30 5.75
CA ILE A 73 11.93 -2.80 5.17
C ILE A 73 10.94 -2.48 6.28
N LYS A 74 10.47 -1.23 6.29
CA LYS A 74 9.40 -0.76 7.15
C LYS A 74 8.20 -0.32 6.33
N THR A 75 7.01 -0.49 6.90
CA THR A 75 5.76 -0.01 6.29
C THR A 75 5.39 1.33 6.91
N GLY A 76 5.29 2.37 6.09
CA GLY A 76 4.82 3.69 6.48
C GLY A 76 3.52 4.08 5.76
N ARG A 77 3.06 5.31 5.97
CA ARG A 77 1.86 5.87 5.34
C ARG A 77 1.87 5.79 3.80
N PHE A 78 3.06 5.89 3.20
CA PHE A 78 3.25 5.89 1.74
C PHE A 78 3.68 4.53 1.18
N GLY A 79 3.54 3.45 1.97
CA GLY A 79 3.95 2.11 1.59
C GLY A 79 5.26 1.65 2.23
N LYS A 80 5.81 0.55 1.71
CA LYS A 80 7.06 -0.05 2.19
C LYS A 80 8.27 0.81 1.77
N PHE A 81 9.22 1.01 2.68
CA PHE A 81 10.47 1.75 2.45
C PHE A 81 11.64 1.10 3.20
N LEU A 82 12.87 1.32 2.72
CA LEU A 82 14.08 0.88 3.39
C LEU A 82 14.46 1.90 4.46
N ALA A 83 14.61 1.45 5.70
CA ALA A 83 15.07 2.24 6.83
C ALA A 83 16.42 1.69 7.33
N CYS A 84 17.33 2.59 7.70
CA CYS A 84 18.57 2.17 8.34
C CYS A 84 18.31 1.54 9.71
N THR A 85 18.97 0.42 10.02
CA THR A 85 18.93 -0.22 11.35
C THR A 85 19.58 0.63 12.44
N GLY A 86 20.42 1.60 12.06
CA GLY A 86 21.08 2.52 12.99
C GLY A 86 20.20 3.66 13.52
N PHE A 87 18.88 3.61 13.36
CA PHE A 87 17.97 4.60 13.96
C PHE A 87 17.98 4.48 15.50
N PRO A 88 18.05 5.58 16.28
CA PRO A 88 17.84 6.99 15.90
C PRO A 88 19.07 7.73 15.36
N ASP A 89 20.28 7.17 15.49
CA ASP A 89 21.54 7.84 15.12
C ASP A 89 21.67 8.09 13.61
N CYS A 90 21.15 7.17 12.79
CA CYS A 90 21.10 7.29 11.34
C CYS A 90 19.65 7.29 10.84
N LYS A 91 19.15 8.48 10.45
CA LYS A 91 17.80 8.69 9.90
C LYS A 91 17.71 8.45 8.38
N ASN A 92 18.64 7.69 7.81
CA ASN A 92 18.63 7.45 6.38
C ASN A 92 17.48 6.51 5.99
N THR A 93 16.68 6.93 5.02
CA THR A 93 15.60 6.15 4.44
C THR A 93 15.72 6.18 2.93
N LYS A 94 15.56 5.03 2.27
CA LYS A 94 15.45 4.93 0.82
C LYS A 94 14.04 4.45 0.49
N SER A 95 13.43 5.01 -0.55
CA SER A 95 12.24 4.36 -1.12
C SER A 95 12.66 2.98 -1.58
N LEU A 96 11.88 1.94 -1.27
CA LEU A 96 11.95 0.75 -2.09
C LEU A 96 11.62 1.24 -3.50
N LYS A 97 12.63 1.24 -4.38
CA LYS A 97 12.35 1.28 -5.81
C LYS A 97 11.66 -0.04 -6.07
N LYS A 98 10.34 -0.06 -5.89
CA LYS A 98 9.46 -0.90 -6.68
C LYS A 98 9.95 -0.68 -8.10
N ASN A 99 10.69 -1.65 -8.65
CA ASN A 99 11.40 -1.49 -9.90
C ASN A 99 10.43 -0.84 -10.87
N VAL A 100 10.76 0.38 -11.24
CA VAL A 100 9.92 1.23 -12.07
C VAL A 100 10.01 0.61 -13.46
N GLY A 101 9.23 -0.45 -13.69
CA GLY A 101 9.41 -1.35 -14.84
C GLY A 101 8.93 -2.79 -14.64
N LEU A 102 8.73 -3.27 -13.39
CA LEU A 102 8.22 -4.64 -13.15
C LEU A 102 6.98 -4.63 -12.26
N SER A 103 5.81 -4.80 -12.89
CA SER A 103 4.50 -5.26 -12.34
C SER A 103 3.65 -4.36 -11.45
N ASP A 104 4.05 -3.17 -11.04
CA ASP A 104 3.09 -2.33 -10.34
C ASP A 104 2.10 -1.67 -11.30
N GLU A 105 0.89 -1.40 -10.81
CA GLU A 105 -0.20 -0.59 -11.41
C GLU A 105 0.25 0.73 -12.09
N ASN A 106 1.49 1.16 -11.81
CA ASN A 106 2.11 2.41 -12.22
C ASN A 106 3.26 2.25 -13.22
N GLY A 107 3.74 1.03 -13.51
CA GLY A 107 4.82 0.76 -14.45
C GLY A 107 4.31 -0.04 -15.64
N VAL A 108 4.82 0.24 -16.84
CA VAL A 108 4.52 -0.58 -18.01
C VAL A 108 5.68 -1.55 -18.16
N ARG A 109 5.40 -2.86 -18.18
CA ARG A 109 6.42 -3.90 -18.46
C ARG A 109 6.78 -3.89 -19.95
N MET A 110 7.29 -2.76 -20.45
CA MET A 110 7.74 -2.62 -21.81
C MET A 110 9.10 -1.92 -21.85
N LYS A 111 9.96 -2.39 -22.75
CA LYS A 111 11.14 -1.64 -23.15
C LYS A 111 10.71 -0.40 -23.92
N CYS A 112 11.48 0.68 -23.79
CA CYS A 112 11.25 1.91 -24.50
C CYS A 112 11.32 1.64 -26.01
N PRO A 113 10.27 1.95 -26.80
CA PRO A 113 10.27 1.67 -28.23
C PRO A 113 11.25 2.56 -29.01
N LYS A 114 11.73 3.66 -28.41
CA LYS A 114 12.67 4.58 -29.06
C LYS A 114 14.13 4.16 -28.89
N CYS A 115 14.52 3.70 -27.71
CA CYS A 115 15.93 3.39 -27.42
C CYS A 115 16.20 1.90 -27.15
N THR A 116 15.18 1.08 -26.93
CA THR A 116 15.25 -0.38 -26.68
C THR A 116 16.05 -0.80 -25.44
N GLU A 117 16.82 0.11 -24.85
CA GLU A 117 17.68 -0.08 -23.67
C GLU A 117 17.00 0.41 -22.38
N GLY A 118 16.18 1.46 -22.48
CA GLY A 118 15.42 1.99 -21.33
C GLY A 118 14.08 1.28 -21.13
N GLU A 119 13.46 1.51 -19.97
CA GLU A 119 12.13 1.00 -19.62
C GLU A 119 11.11 2.16 -19.58
N VAL A 120 9.84 1.88 -19.83
CA VAL A 120 8.78 2.91 -19.80
C VAL A 120 8.21 3.04 -18.39
N ILE A 121 8.35 4.25 -17.82
CA ILE A 121 8.01 4.55 -16.43
C ILE A 121 6.99 5.68 -16.32
N ARG A 122 6.09 5.61 -15.33
CA ARG A 122 5.17 6.71 -15.02
C ARG A 122 5.89 7.84 -14.29
N ARG A 123 5.87 9.03 -14.88
CA ARG A 123 6.46 10.28 -14.36
C ARG A 123 5.38 11.33 -14.13
N ARG A 124 5.69 12.34 -13.33
CA ARG A 124 4.81 13.48 -13.02
C ARG A 124 5.42 14.77 -13.57
N THR A 125 4.60 15.57 -14.25
CA THR A 125 4.98 16.92 -14.71
C THR A 125 5.02 17.91 -13.54
N LYS A 126 5.67 19.06 -13.74
CA LYS A 126 5.65 20.18 -12.76
C LYS A 126 4.23 20.64 -12.40
N ARG A 127 3.28 20.53 -13.35
CA ARG A 127 1.85 20.85 -13.16
C ARG A 127 1.03 19.70 -12.56
N GLY A 128 1.67 18.59 -12.21
CA GLY A 128 1.04 17.48 -11.49
C GLY A 128 0.39 16.40 -12.36
N ARG A 129 0.27 16.59 -13.69
CA ARG A 129 -0.24 15.57 -14.63
C ARG A 129 0.79 14.45 -14.83
N PHE A 130 0.32 13.20 -14.91
CA PHE A 130 1.16 12.03 -15.15
C PHE A 130 1.37 11.78 -16.65
N PHE A 131 2.53 11.22 -17.00
CA PHE A 131 2.87 10.73 -18.34
C PHE A 131 3.80 9.51 -18.22
N TYR A 132 3.87 8.70 -19.26
CA TYR A 132 4.76 7.55 -19.38
C TYR A 132 5.99 7.97 -20.17
N GLY A 133 7.18 7.88 -19.59
CA GLY A 133 8.42 8.28 -20.26
C GLY A 133 9.56 7.29 -20.05
N CYS A 134 10.63 7.43 -20.83
CA CYS A 134 11.79 6.54 -20.71
C CYS A 134 12.51 6.73 -19.35
N SER A 135 13.01 5.63 -18.78
CA SER A 135 13.85 5.62 -17.57
C SER A 135 15.17 6.38 -17.79
N ARG A 136 15.66 6.46 -19.04
CA ARG A 136 16.88 7.14 -19.43
C ARG A 136 16.72 8.61 -19.79
N TRP A 137 15.61 9.24 -19.47
CA TRP A 137 15.44 10.68 -19.66
C TRP A 137 16.51 11.46 -18.85
N PRO A 138 17.27 12.40 -19.45
CA PRO A 138 17.00 13.11 -20.71
C PRO A 138 17.62 12.52 -21.98
N ASP A 139 18.45 11.48 -21.87
CA ASP A 139 19.13 10.83 -23.01
C ASP A 139 18.14 10.19 -24.00
N CYS A 140 16.97 9.80 -23.49
CA CYS A 140 15.83 9.39 -24.29
C CYS A 140 14.58 10.19 -23.90
N ASP A 141 14.02 10.89 -24.88
CA ASP A 141 12.88 11.81 -24.81
C ASP A 141 11.51 11.14 -25.10
N PHE A 142 11.44 9.81 -25.11
CA PHE A 142 10.17 9.10 -25.29
C PHE A 142 9.18 9.51 -24.19
N ALA A 143 7.98 9.94 -24.60
CA ALA A 143 6.88 10.32 -23.73
C ALA A 143 5.52 9.96 -24.36
N SER A 144 4.62 9.40 -23.55
CA SER A 144 3.23 9.10 -23.91
C SER A 144 2.29 9.55 -22.79
N TRP A 145 1.12 10.07 -23.14
CA TRP A 145 0.09 10.44 -22.15
C TRP A 145 -0.80 9.25 -21.75
N GLN A 146 -0.95 8.28 -22.65
CA GLN A 146 -1.73 7.06 -22.41
C GLN A 146 -0.80 5.93 -21.96
N LYS A 147 -1.32 5.04 -21.09
CA LYS A 147 -0.61 3.82 -20.70
C LYS A 147 -0.50 2.95 -21.96
N PRO A 148 0.71 2.63 -22.44
CA PRO A 148 0.87 1.64 -23.49
C PRO A 148 0.39 0.28 -22.97
N LYS A 149 -0.48 -0.38 -23.74
CA LYS A 149 -0.93 -1.74 -23.44
C LYS A 149 0.20 -2.72 -23.79
N THR A 150 0.40 -3.75 -22.97
CA THR A 150 1.25 -4.90 -23.31
C THR A 150 0.36 -6.01 -23.88
N GLU A 151 0.86 -6.81 -24.82
CA GLU A 151 0.11 -7.88 -25.52
C GLU A 151 -0.63 -8.86 -24.59
N SER A 152 -0.18 -9.00 -23.33
CA SER A 152 -0.85 -9.83 -22.31
C SER A 152 -2.15 -9.23 -21.75
N GLU A 153 -2.34 -7.91 -21.81
CA GLU A 153 -3.56 -7.23 -21.32
C GLU A 153 -4.66 -7.19 -22.40
N GLU A 154 -4.30 -7.27 -23.69
CA GLU A 154 -5.27 -7.28 -24.80
C GLU A 154 -6.04 -8.59 -24.92
N ALA A 155 -5.44 -9.71 -24.49
CA ALA A 155 -6.09 -11.02 -24.51
C ALA A 155 -7.19 -11.17 -23.44
N GLU A 156 -7.10 -10.46 -22.31
CA GLU A 156 -8.11 -10.52 -21.25
C GLU A 156 -9.31 -9.62 -21.56
N GLU A 157 -9.12 -8.40 -22.07
CA GLU A 157 -10.23 -7.49 -22.44
C GLU A 157 -11.06 -8.01 -23.62
N ALA A 158 -10.46 -8.71 -24.59
CA ALA A 158 -11.17 -9.31 -25.72
C ALA A 158 -12.09 -10.48 -25.31
N SER A 159 -11.84 -11.11 -24.16
CA SER A 159 -12.66 -12.21 -23.63
C SER A 159 -13.90 -11.74 -22.86
N THR A 160 -13.88 -10.51 -22.33
CA THR A 160 -15.00 -9.93 -21.59
C THR A 160 -16.07 -9.28 -22.48
N ASP A 161 -15.71 -8.87 -23.70
CA ASP A 161 -16.63 -8.24 -24.66
C ASP A 161 -17.44 -9.24 -25.51
N SER A 162 -17.26 -10.54 -25.30
CA SER A 162 -18.00 -11.61 -26.00
C SER A 162 -19.10 -12.28 -25.14
N VAL A 163 -19.40 -11.73 -23.96
CA VAL A 163 -20.44 -12.24 -23.03
C VAL A 163 -21.58 -11.21 -22.79
N ILE A 164 -21.75 -10.22 -23.68
CA ILE A 164 -22.95 -9.37 -23.72
C ILE A 164 -23.73 -9.63 -25.00
#